data_AF-A0A1Z4QJ63-F1
#
_entry.id   AF-A0A1Z4QJ63-F1
#
_cell.length_a   1.000
_cell.length_b   1.000
_cell.length_c   1.000
_cell.angle_alpha   90.00
_cell.angle_beta   90.00
_cell.angle_gamma   90.00
#
_symmetry.space_group_name_H-M   'P 1'
#
loop_
_entity.id
_entity.type
_entity.pdbx_description
1 polymer ?
#
loop_
_entity_poly.entity_id
_entity_poly.type
_entity_poly.pdbx_seq_one_letter_code
_entity_poly.pdbx_strand_id
1 'polypeptide(L)'
;MTDLQQNANEKALQQLAWAIEGSQGKFKLILAKCNYVSLRDRLIARLPEICKLQIRVLYVQESARNLYSAISEEVGDGVQAMMVVGLDSLPGLPQMLTFDNQVREEFRKNFPFPLVLWINDDVHKQLMELAPDLESWATTRNFAIAPAQLIDFLQETAKQLLHHHLKLTLEKSTEIKSAWQDLQTTGQILEPESQANFNFLLGFVAVSNHQLDSAISYYQQSLSYWQTVNNVKLQFKILSHITYCHYKQAKQLQKQNTPSVLPSPARGGAGGEVSLDWQATRKSLQQCLELLETAESPELGTYLIDNFGGIFRDLKEWRNLETLANNALSVHQAEGNKIKVAQDYGYLAEVALADKKWLDAKQLSEKALTILSSLPNQESDKPISLYYRSSSLLNLSQAHRNINQYQAAINNLETAREIGVTGNNAHFYIKILNNLQSLLFQQKQYLQAFDIKLQRRSIEQQYGLRAFIGAGWLNTIKLAFLDSLQATYVQENLALEIAASGRQLDVERLIERIARPDYKLIAIYGQSGVGKSSLVNAGLVPALKKKAIGIQDNLPVVMRVYTNWAEELGRLMVEALGERGGSVGRGGVWGVWGVV
;
A
#
# COMPACT_ATOMS: atom_id res chain seq x y z
N MET A 1 27.77 28.22 8.69
CA MET A 1 26.29 28.18 8.64
C MET A 1 25.72 27.07 9.53
N THR A 2 26.34 25.89 9.57
CA THR A 2 25.95 24.77 10.43
C THR A 2 25.90 25.14 11.92
N ASP A 3 26.93 25.81 12.44
CA ASP A 3 27.00 26.22 13.86
C ASP A 3 25.94 27.26 14.24
N LEU A 4 25.58 28.15 13.30
CA LEU A 4 24.53 29.15 13.51
C LEU A 4 23.15 28.47 13.63
N GLN A 5 22.88 27.46 12.79
CA GLN A 5 21.62 26.72 12.84
C GLN A 5 21.53 25.83 14.09
N GLN A 6 22.65 25.21 14.50
CA GLN A 6 22.71 24.46 15.76
C GLN A 6 22.44 25.38 16.96
N ASN A 7 23.05 26.57 17.00
CA ASN A 7 22.77 27.57 18.05
C ASN A 7 21.31 28.05 18.04
N ALA A 8 20.70 28.21 16.86
CA ALA A 8 19.29 28.56 16.75
C ALA A 8 18.37 27.45 17.28
N ASN A 9 18.66 26.19 16.95
CA ASN A 9 17.92 25.03 17.45
C ASN A 9 18.09 24.88 18.97
N GLU A 10 19.29 25.07 19.52
CA GLU A 10 19.51 25.02 20.98
C GLU A 10 18.72 26.12 21.70
N LYS A 11 18.71 27.34 21.16
CA LYS A 11 17.90 28.44 21.68
C LYS A 11 16.40 28.13 21.63
N ALA A 12 15.92 27.55 20.54
CA ALA A 12 14.52 27.13 20.41
C ALA A 12 14.17 25.99 21.38
N LEU A 13 15.11 25.07 21.63
CA LEU A 13 14.94 23.97 22.58
C LEU A 13 14.90 24.47 24.04
N GLN A 14 15.74 25.44 24.40
CA GLN A 14 15.67 26.11 25.71
C GLN A 14 14.33 26.84 25.91
N GLN A 15 13.81 27.49 24.87
CA GLN A 15 12.49 28.11 24.91
C GLN A 15 11.35 27.09 25.04
N LEU A 16 11.50 25.91 24.43
CA LEU A 16 10.56 24.80 24.59
C LEU A 16 10.59 24.28 26.04
N ALA A 17 11.77 24.00 26.61
CA ALA A 17 11.92 23.59 27.99
C ALA A 17 11.30 24.60 28.96
N TRP A 18 11.55 25.90 28.77
CA TRP A 18 10.95 26.96 29.58
C TRP A 18 9.43 27.01 29.48
N ALA A 19 8.87 26.81 28.29
CA ALA A 19 7.41 26.78 28.10
C ALA A 19 6.76 25.56 28.79
N ILE A 20 7.42 24.40 28.76
CA ILE A 20 6.99 23.19 29.47
C ILE A 20 7.02 23.44 30.99
N GLU A 21 8.14 23.94 31.53
CA GLU A 21 8.27 24.24 32.96
C GLU A 21 7.25 25.28 33.44
N GLY A 22 7.05 26.35 32.67
CA GLY A 22 6.11 27.42 33.02
C GLY A 22 4.63 27.03 32.98
N SER A 23 4.31 25.86 32.43
CA SER A 23 2.94 25.33 32.33
C SER A 23 2.68 24.08 33.17
N GLN A 24 3.58 23.75 34.11
CA GLN A 24 3.38 22.64 35.04
C GLN A 24 2.00 22.72 35.74
N GLY A 25 1.29 21.59 35.78
CA GLY A 25 -0.02 21.48 36.42
C GLY A 25 -1.17 22.12 35.65
N LYS A 26 -0.93 22.60 34.42
CA LYS A 26 -1.96 23.17 33.54
C LYS A 26 -1.83 22.59 32.14
N PHE A 27 -2.97 22.43 31.47
CA PHE A 27 -2.97 22.08 30.06
C PHE A 27 -2.34 23.21 29.23
N LYS A 28 -1.31 22.89 28.46
CA LYS A 28 -0.74 23.76 27.43
C LYS A 28 -0.35 22.92 26.23
N LEU A 29 -0.91 23.24 25.07
CA LEU A 29 -0.54 22.62 23.81
C LEU A 29 0.65 23.37 23.19
N ILE A 30 1.70 22.64 22.84
CA ILE A 30 2.90 23.16 22.18
C ILE A 30 3.18 22.33 20.93
N LEU A 31 3.37 22.98 19.79
CA LEU A 31 3.73 22.31 18.53
C LEU A 31 5.23 22.47 18.30
N ALA A 32 5.96 21.37 18.36
CA ALA A 32 7.37 21.31 17.99
C ALA A 32 7.45 20.90 16.51
N LYS A 33 7.53 21.91 15.63
CA LYS A 33 7.64 21.71 14.18
C LYS A 33 9.05 21.27 13.81
N CYS A 34 9.19 20.04 13.34
CA CYS A 34 10.43 19.49 12.83
C CYS A 34 10.12 18.50 11.70
N ASN A 35 10.60 18.79 10.49
CA ASN A 35 10.39 17.93 9.32
C ASN A 35 11.34 16.72 9.28
N TYR A 36 12.32 16.67 10.18
CA TYR A 36 13.47 15.78 10.08
C TYR A 36 13.60 14.87 11.29
N VAL A 37 13.52 13.56 11.06
CA VAL A 37 13.47 12.53 12.10
C VAL A 37 14.74 12.54 12.93
N SER A 38 15.89 12.58 12.27
CA SER A 38 17.20 12.58 12.93
C SER A 38 17.42 13.83 13.80
N LEU A 39 16.82 14.98 13.45
CA LEU A 39 16.87 16.17 14.28
C LEU A 39 15.87 16.06 15.44
N ARG A 40 14.63 15.67 15.16
CA ARG A 40 13.59 15.43 16.17
C ARG A 40 14.11 14.53 17.29
N ASP A 41 14.62 13.36 16.95
CA ASP A 41 15.02 12.36 17.94
C ASP A 41 16.22 12.83 18.78
N ARG A 42 17.17 13.56 18.16
CA ARG A 42 18.26 14.23 18.91
C ARG A 42 17.75 15.29 19.88
N LEU A 43 16.78 16.11 19.47
CA LEU A 43 16.20 17.15 20.32
C LEU A 43 15.35 16.54 21.45
N ILE A 44 14.60 15.47 21.18
CA ILE A 44 13.85 14.70 22.18
C ILE A 44 14.82 14.10 23.21
N ALA A 45 15.95 13.54 22.80
CA ALA A 45 16.95 12.99 23.71
C ALA A 45 17.64 14.08 24.56
N ARG A 46 17.83 15.28 23.99
CA ARG A 46 18.45 16.42 24.67
C ARG A 46 17.53 17.13 25.67
N LEU A 47 16.22 17.14 25.43
CA LEU A 47 15.26 17.91 26.22
C LEU A 47 15.21 17.53 27.73
N PRO A 48 15.28 16.23 28.14
CA PRO A 48 15.36 15.84 29.54
C PRO A 48 16.61 16.34 30.28
N GLU A 49 17.69 16.67 29.57
CA GLU A 49 18.93 17.16 30.19
C GLU A 49 18.83 18.64 30.60
N ILE A 50 17.91 19.38 29.98
CA ILE A 50 17.74 20.83 30.19
C ILE A 50 16.41 21.20 30.85
N CYS A 51 15.44 20.28 30.87
CA CYS A 51 14.13 20.49 31.49
C CYS A 51 14.08 19.81 32.86
N LYS A 52 13.57 20.53 33.86
CA LYS A 52 13.45 20.03 35.25
C LYS A 52 12.30 19.07 35.47
N LEU A 53 11.33 19.01 34.54
CA LEU A 53 10.16 18.15 34.63
C LEU A 53 10.43 16.79 34.02
N GLN A 54 9.83 15.75 34.59
CA GLN A 54 9.83 14.42 33.99
C GLN A 54 8.93 14.42 32.75
N ILE A 55 9.52 14.19 31.58
CA ILE A 55 8.81 14.17 30.30
C ILE A 55 8.62 12.72 29.85
N ARG A 56 7.36 12.32 29.61
CA ARG A 56 7.03 11.02 29.01
C ARG A 56 6.90 11.16 27.50
N VAL A 57 7.45 10.21 26.74
CA VAL A 57 7.32 10.18 25.27
C VAL A 57 6.33 9.09 24.88
N LEU A 58 5.28 9.48 24.16
CA LEU A 58 4.29 8.60 23.55
C LEU A 58 4.56 8.51 22.04
N TYR A 59 4.77 7.28 21.57
CA TYR A 59 4.82 6.97 20.14
C TYR A 59 3.45 6.44 19.70
N VAL A 60 2.73 7.24 18.92
CA VAL A 60 1.38 6.88 18.47
C VAL A 60 1.47 5.71 17.50
N GLN A 61 0.75 4.64 17.80
CA GLN A 61 0.70 3.45 16.96
C GLN A 61 -0.19 3.68 15.73
N GLU A 62 0.12 3.02 14.62
CA GLU A 62 -0.70 3.10 13.38
C GLU A 62 -2.17 2.67 13.58
N SER A 63 -2.44 1.88 14.62
CA SER A 63 -3.78 1.44 15.01
C SER A 63 -4.58 2.48 15.80
N ALA A 64 -3.95 3.55 16.28
CA ALA A 64 -4.59 4.56 17.10
C ALA A 64 -5.64 5.33 16.28
N ARG A 65 -6.88 5.38 16.80
CA ARG A 65 -8.02 6.01 16.10
C ARG A 65 -8.26 7.45 16.55
N ASN A 66 -7.85 7.81 17.76
CA ASN A 66 -7.96 9.16 18.29
C ASN A 66 -6.80 9.47 19.25
N LEU A 67 -6.34 10.72 19.28
CA LEU A 67 -5.17 11.10 20.09
C LEU A 67 -5.51 11.14 21.57
N TYR A 68 -6.74 11.53 21.91
CA TYR A 68 -7.20 11.62 23.29
C TYR A 68 -7.09 10.28 24.05
N SER A 69 -7.57 9.17 23.48
CA SER A 69 -7.50 7.83 24.07
C SER A 69 -6.06 7.32 24.12
N ALA A 70 -5.28 7.52 23.05
CA ALA A 70 -3.88 7.13 23.02
C ALA A 70 -3.07 7.81 24.14
N ILE A 71 -3.37 9.08 24.44
CA ILE A 71 -2.79 9.77 25.59
C ILE A 71 -3.37 9.20 26.89
N SER A 72 -4.69 9.06 26.99
CA SER A 72 -5.37 8.62 28.23
C SER A 72 -4.92 7.24 28.71
N GLU A 73 -4.65 6.31 27.80
CA GLU A 73 -4.13 4.96 28.13
C GLU A 73 -2.72 5.00 28.74
N GLU A 74 -1.93 6.03 28.41
CA GLU A 74 -0.58 6.24 28.91
C GLU A 74 -0.53 7.18 30.12
N VAL A 75 -1.62 7.88 30.43
CA VAL A 75 -1.73 8.76 31.59
C VAL A 75 -1.90 7.90 32.85
N GLY A 76 -0.80 7.74 33.59
CA GLY A 76 -0.81 7.25 34.97
C GLY A 76 -0.67 8.39 35.99
N ASP A 77 -0.63 8.05 37.28
CA ASP A 77 -0.37 9.02 38.34
C ASP A 77 1.04 9.64 38.17
N GLY A 78 1.12 10.97 38.15
CA GLY A 78 2.39 11.72 38.21
C GLY A 78 2.99 12.21 36.88
N VAL A 79 2.25 12.19 35.76
CA VAL A 79 2.74 12.79 34.50
C VAL A 79 2.89 14.31 34.65
N GLN A 80 4.13 14.80 34.52
CA GLN A 80 4.43 16.24 34.61
C GLN A 80 4.44 16.94 33.24
N ALA A 81 4.79 16.20 32.18
CA ALA A 81 4.78 16.66 30.80
C ALA A 81 4.72 15.44 29.85
N MET A 82 4.14 15.61 28.66
CA MET A 82 4.11 14.55 27.64
C MET A 82 4.51 15.07 26.26
N MET A 83 5.34 14.30 25.56
CA MET A 83 5.66 14.48 24.15
C MET A 83 4.97 13.39 23.32
N VAL A 84 4.38 13.76 22.19
CA VAL A 84 3.75 12.83 21.25
C VAL A 84 4.51 12.85 19.93
N VAL A 85 4.83 11.67 19.40
CA VAL A 85 5.55 11.44 18.15
C VAL A 85 4.80 10.43 17.29
N GLY A 86 4.91 10.54 15.96
CA GLY A 86 4.41 9.56 15.00
C GLY A 86 3.10 9.93 14.31
N LEU A 87 2.56 11.14 14.54
CA LEU A 87 1.34 11.63 13.88
C LEU A 87 1.47 11.69 12.35
N ASP A 88 2.68 11.97 11.86
CA ASP A 88 3.07 12.04 10.45
C ASP A 88 3.14 10.66 9.76
N SER A 89 3.09 9.57 10.52
CA SER A 89 3.02 8.20 9.99
C SER A 89 1.60 7.62 9.95
N LEU A 90 0.60 8.35 10.45
CA LEU A 90 -0.77 7.84 10.59
C LEU A 90 -1.58 8.03 9.29
N PRO A 91 -2.01 6.94 8.61
CA PRO A 91 -2.88 7.06 7.44
C PRO A 91 -4.27 7.60 7.80
N GLY A 92 -4.69 7.45 9.06
CA GLY A 92 -5.98 7.93 9.60
C GLY A 92 -5.92 9.31 10.27
N LEU A 93 -4.85 10.08 10.07
CA LEU A 93 -4.67 11.39 10.71
C LEU A 93 -5.85 12.36 10.50
N PRO A 94 -6.44 12.50 9.28
CA PRO A 94 -7.55 13.43 9.09
C PRO A 94 -8.76 13.14 9.99
N GLN A 95 -9.11 11.85 10.16
CA GLN A 95 -10.23 11.45 11.00
C GLN A 95 -9.92 11.66 12.49
N MET A 96 -8.69 11.36 12.91
CA MET A 96 -8.20 11.62 14.27
C MET A 96 -8.30 13.11 14.62
N LEU A 97 -7.74 14.00 13.78
CA LEU A 97 -7.75 15.44 14.03
C LEU A 97 -9.17 16.02 14.09
N THR A 98 -10.06 15.60 13.18
CA THR A 98 -11.47 16.02 13.18
C THR A 98 -12.15 15.66 14.50
N PHE A 99 -11.88 14.46 15.02
CA PHE A 99 -12.42 14.01 16.30
C PHE A 99 -11.80 14.78 17.48
N ASP A 100 -10.48 14.93 17.50
CA ASP A 100 -9.78 15.62 18.59
C ASP A 100 -10.23 17.09 18.71
N ASN A 101 -10.60 17.74 17.60
CA ASN A 101 -11.19 19.08 17.62
C ASN A 101 -12.54 19.13 18.36
N GLN A 102 -13.36 18.08 18.22
CA GLN A 102 -14.68 17.98 18.86
C GLN A 102 -14.55 17.74 20.37
N VAL A 103 -13.55 16.95 20.78
CA VAL A 103 -13.30 16.62 22.20
C VAL A 103 -12.22 17.50 22.85
N ARG A 104 -11.82 18.61 22.23
CA ARG A 104 -10.73 19.48 22.71
C ARG A 104 -10.87 19.90 24.18
N GLU A 105 -12.09 20.16 24.65
CA GLU A 105 -12.33 20.56 26.05
C GLU A 105 -11.98 19.43 27.03
N GLU A 106 -12.06 18.18 26.59
CA GLU A 106 -11.65 17.02 27.38
C GLU A 106 -10.13 16.95 27.54
N PHE A 107 -9.34 17.40 26.55
CA PHE A 107 -7.90 17.55 26.73
C PHE A 107 -7.59 18.53 27.87
N ARG A 108 -8.27 19.68 27.87
CA ARG A 108 -8.04 20.72 28.89
C ARG A 108 -8.46 20.28 30.29
N LYS A 109 -9.54 19.52 30.41
CA LYS A 109 -10.06 19.03 31.70
C LYS A 109 -9.22 17.89 32.27
N ASN A 110 -8.83 16.94 31.42
CA ASN A 110 -8.33 15.65 31.87
C ASN A 110 -6.80 15.54 31.80
N PHE A 111 -6.11 16.45 31.09
CA PHE A 111 -4.65 16.49 30.99
C PHE A 111 -4.07 17.79 31.61
N PRO A 112 -3.96 17.89 32.94
CA PRO A 112 -3.43 19.06 33.63
C PRO A 112 -1.88 19.14 33.54
N PHE A 113 -1.33 18.98 32.33
CA PHE A 113 0.10 19.04 32.05
C PHE A 113 0.37 19.57 30.63
N PRO A 114 1.57 20.11 30.37
CA PRO A 114 2.01 20.47 29.02
C PRO A 114 2.08 19.27 28.08
N LEU A 115 1.47 19.43 26.92
CA LEU A 115 1.46 18.46 25.82
C LEU A 115 2.23 19.03 24.63
N VAL A 116 3.31 18.37 24.24
CA VAL A 116 4.13 18.73 23.09
C VAL A 116 3.86 17.76 21.95
N LEU A 117 3.35 18.25 20.83
CA LEU A 117 3.20 17.46 19.61
C LEU A 117 4.39 17.72 18.68
N TRP A 118 5.17 16.68 18.39
CA TRP A 118 6.20 16.73 17.35
C TRP A 118 5.56 16.49 15.99
N ILE A 119 5.57 17.51 15.15
CA ILE A 119 4.83 17.52 13.87
C ILE A 119 5.72 18.05 12.74
N ASN A 120 5.43 17.63 11.51
CA ASN A 120 6.00 18.24 10.30
C ASN A 120 5.03 19.30 9.72
N ASP A 121 5.44 19.94 8.62
CA ASP A 121 4.63 20.94 7.92
C ASP A 121 3.28 20.40 7.45
N ASP A 122 3.24 19.16 6.94
CA ASP A 122 2.01 18.53 6.42
C ASP A 122 0.99 18.27 7.53
N VAL A 123 1.44 17.77 8.69
CA VAL A 123 0.60 17.57 9.88
C VAL A 123 0.10 18.90 10.41
N HIS A 124 0.95 19.93 10.45
CA HIS A 124 0.54 21.27 10.89
C HIS A 124 -0.53 21.86 9.98
N LYS A 125 -0.38 21.71 8.66
CA LYS A 125 -1.39 22.12 7.69
C LYS A 125 -2.73 21.42 7.93
N GLN A 126 -2.71 20.10 8.09
CA GLN A 126 -3.92 19.33 8.39
C GLN A 126 -4.54 19.73 9.73
N LEU A 127 -3.74 20.06 10.74
CA LEU A 127 -4.23 20.54 12.02
C LEU A 127 -4.97 21.87 11.87
N MET A 128 -4.42 22.83 11.11
CA MET A 128 -5.10 24.11 10.83
C MET A 128 -6.41 23.91 10.04
N GLU A 129 -6.46 22.96 9.12
CA GLU A 129 -7.63 22.72 8.26
C GLU A 129 -8.74 21.91 8.98
N LEU A 130 -8.38 20.91 9.77
CA LEU A 130 -9.31 19.92 10.32
C LEU A 130 -9.58 20.09 11.83
N ALA A 131 -8.68 20.76 12.55
CA ALA A 131 -8.80 21.02 13.98
C ALA A 131 -8.41 22.47 14.37
N PRO A 132 -9.04 23.49 13.75
CA PRO A 132 -8.66 24.89 13.95
C PRO A 132 -8.85 25.37 15.40
N ASP A 133 -9.86 24.87 16.11
CA ASP A 133 -10.10 25.28 17.50
C ASP A 133 -9.00 24.72 18.42
N LEU A 134 -8.56 23.48 18.19
CA LEU A 134 -7.46 22.88 18.93
C LEU A 134 -6.12 23.57 18.60
N GLU A 135 -5.87 23.87 17.32
CA GLU A 135 -4.69 24.63 16.88
C GLU A 135 -4.61 26.00 17.55
N SER A 136 -5.74 26.70 17.70
CA SER A 136 -5.78 28.04 18.29
C SER A 136 -5.25 28.12 19.73
N TRP A 137 -5.19 26.99 20.45
CA TRP A 137 -4.64 26.92 21.81
C TRP A 137 -3.13 26.69 21.85
N ALA A 138 -2.56 26.32 20.72
CA ALA A 138 -1.18 25.92 20.60
C ALA A 138 -0.20 27.09 20.59
N THR A 139 1.04 26.80 20.93
CA THR A 139 2.19 27.66 20.62
C THR A 139 3.22 26.88 19.83
N THR A 140 3.75 27.47 18.76
CA THR A 140 4.63 26.75 17.83
C THR A 140 6.10 27.10 18.05
N ARG A 141 6.98 26.10 17.90
CA ARG A 141 8.44 26.21 17.87
C ARG A 141 8.96 25.49 16.64
N ASN A 142 9.80 26.16 15.86
CA ASN A 142 10.33 25.63 14.61
C ASN A 142 11.77 25.16 14.80
N PHE A 143 12.06 23.96 14.29
CA PHE A 143 13.39 23.38 14.25
C PHE A 143 13.75 23.05 12.80
N ALA A 144 14.88 23.57 12.35
CA ALA A 144 15.34 23.40 10.97
C ALA A 144 16.78 22.85 10.92
N ILE A 145 17.11 22.19 9.82
CA ILE A 145 18.44 21.63 9.54
C ILE A 145 19.22 22.59 8.63
N ALA A 146 20.53 22.65 8.80
CA ALA A 146 21.39 23.48 7.95
C ALA A 146 21.44 22.92 6.51
N PRO A 147 21.51 23.77 5.47
CA PRO A 147 21.50 23.31 4.08
C PRO A 147 22.54 22.23 3.73
N ALA A 148 23.75 22.32 4.28
CA ALA A 148 24.79 21.29 4.08
C ALA A 148 24.35 19.90 4.58
N GLN A 149 23.69 19.83 5.74
CA GLN A 149 23.16 18.58 6.28
C GLN A 149 21.96 18.06 5.49
N LEU A 150 21.18 18.95 4.84
CA LEU A 150 20.11 18.54 3.93
C LEU A 150 20.68 17.90 2.65
N ILE A 151 21.77 18.45 2.12
CA ILE A 151 22.49 17.87 0.97
C ILE A 151 23.01 16.48 1.33
N ASP A 152 23.70 16.35 2.47
CA ASP A 152 24.23 15.06 2.94
C ASP A 152 23.11 14.02 3.09
N PHE A 153 22.00 14.42 3.74
CA PHE A 153 20.81 13.59 3.91
C PHE A 153 20.23 13.08 2.58
N LEU A 154 20.00 13.98 1.62
CA LEU A 154 19.45 13.62 0.31
C LEU A 154 20.42 12.74 -0.48
N GLN A 155 21.73 13.02 -0.39
CA GLN A 155 22.76 12.28 -1.11
C GLN A 155 22.91 10.85 -0.57
N GLU A 156 22.91 10.69 0.76
CA GLU A 156 22.90 9.38 1.40
C GLU A 156 21.63 8.59 1.05
N THR A 157 20.47 9.26 1.08
CA THR A 157 19.19 8.61 0.74
C THR A 157 19.14 8.20 -0.74
N ALA A 158 19.65 9.03 -1.65
CA ALA A 158 19.77 8.69 -3.06
C ALA A 158 20.74 7.51 -3.29
N LYS A 159 21.87 7.47 -2.58
CA LYS A 159 22.79 6.32 -2.60
C LYS A 159 22.11 5.04 -2.12
N GLN A 160 21.32 5.09 -1.05
CA GLN A 160 20.57 3.93 -0.55
C GLN A 160 19.57 3.41 -1.60
N LEU A 161 18.88 4.32 -2.32
CA LEU A 161 17.98 3.96 -3.41
C LEU A 161 18.74 3.30 -4.58
N LEU A 162 19.90 3.84 -4.94
CA LEU A 162 20.74 3.27 -6.00
C LEU A 162 21.22 1.85 -5.68
N HIS A 163 21.45 1.53 -4.41
CA HIS A 163 21.83 0.19 -3.95
C HIS A 163 20.63 -0.70 -3.54
N HIS A 164 19.39 -0.30 -3.82
CA HIS A 164 18.16 -1.05 -3.47
C HIS A 164 17.98 -1.30 -1.96
N HIS A 165 18.56 -0.46 -1.10
CA HIS A 165 18.45 -0.57 0.36
C HIS A 165 17.39 0.39 0.95
N LEU A 166 16.82 1.28 0.15
CA LEU A 166 15.83 2.25 0.62
C LEU A 166 14.44 1.59 0.78
N LYS A 167 13.97 1.49 2.03
CA LYS A 167 12.56 1.29 2.34
C LYS A 167 11.90 2.66 2.52
N LEU A 168 10.90 2.95 1.69
CA LEU A 168 10.22 4.24 1.71
C LEU A 168 9.01 4.15 2.62
N THR A 169 9.05 4.86 3.74
CA THR A 169 7.89 5.08 4.62
C THR A 169 7.23 6.41 4.26
N LEU A 170 6.00 6.63 4.76
CA LEU A 170 5.32 7.92 4.60
C LEU A 170 6.17 9.07 5.18
N GLU A 171 6.68 8.88 6.41
CA GLU A 171 7.60 9.81 7.10
C GLU A 171 8.84 10.11 6.25
N LYS A 172 9.47 9.09 5.66
CA LYS A 172 10.66 9.28 4.81
C LYS A 172 10.33 10.03 3.52
N SER A 173 9.19 9.73 2.90
CA SER A 173 8.71 10.45 1.71
C SER A 173 8.47 11.92 2.02
N THR A 174 7.88 12.26 3.17
CA THR A 174 7.69 13.65 3.59
C THR A 174 9.02 14.34 3.90
N GLU A 175 9.94 13.66 4.58
CA GLU A 175 11.28 14.20 4.92
C GLU A 175 12.07 14.57 3.65
N ILE A 176 12.05 13.72 2.62
CA ILE A 176 12.69 13.98 1.33
C ILE A 176 12.08 15.19 0.63
N LYS A 177 10.76 15.31 0.61
CA LYS A 177 10.06 16.46 -0.02
C LYS A 177 10.39 17.76 0.69
N SER A 178 10.33 17.77 2.03
CA SER A 178 10.69 18.94 2.85
C SER A 178 12.17 19.32 2.66
N ALA A 179 13.09 18.36 2.68
CA ALA A 179 14.51 18.62 2.44
C ALA A 179 14.76 19.29 1.08
N TRP A 180 14.09 18.80 0.03
CA TRP A 180 14.20 19.40 -1.30
C TRP A 180 13.62 20.82 -1.34
N GLN A 181 12.44 21.04 -0.76
CA GLN A 181 11.81 22.36 -0.72
C GLN A 181 12.68 23.38 0.06
N ASP A 182 13.18 23.00 1.24
CA ASP A 182 14.05 23.85 2.05
C ASP A 182 15.33 24.21 1.29
N LEU A 183 15.96 23.25 0.60
CA LEU A 183 17.13 23.53 -0.25
C LEU A 183 16.82 24.51 -1.38
N GLN A 184 15.68 24.39 -2.05
CA GLN A 184 15.28 25.33 -3.10
C GLN A 184 15.12 26.76 -2.58
N THR A 185 14.58 26.95 -1.36
CA THR A 185 14.44 28.29 -0.76
C THR A 185 15.77 28.92 -0.40
N THR A 186 16.79 28.12 -0.11
CA THR A 186 18.12 28.62 0.28
C THR A 186 18.97 29.07 -0.91
N GLY A 187 18.58 28.70 -2.14
CA GLY A 187 19.28 29.10 -3.36
C GLY A 187 20.71 28.57 -3.48
N GLN A 188 21.06 27.49 -2.76
CA GLN A 188 22.39 26.89 -2.87
C GLN A 188 22.64 26.30 -4.25
N ILE A 189 23.85 26.51 -4.76
CA ILE A 189 24.31 25.90 -6.01
C ILE A 189 24.67 24.45 -5.70
N LEU A 190 23.89 23.51 -6.25
CA LEU A 190 24.14 22.08 -6.14
C LEU A 190 25.09 21.64 -7.26
N GLU A 191 25.97 20.68 -6.94
CA GLU A 191 26.75 20.00 -7.96
C GLU A 191 25.81 19.25 -8.93
N PRO A 192 26.10 19.26 -10.25
CA PRO A 192 25.23 18.62 -11.24
C PRO A 192 24.94 17.14 -10.95
N GLU A 193 25.91 16.40 -10.42
CA GLU A 193 25.73 15.00 -10.01
C GLU A 193 24.72 14.86 -8.87
N SER A 194 24.86 15.68 -7.83
CA SER A 194 23.95 15.70 -6.68
C SER A 194 22.54 16.07 -7.13
N GLN A 195 22.39 17.05 -8.01
CA GLN A 195 21.09 17.40 -8.58
C GLN A 195 20.46 16.23 -9.35
N ALA A 196 21.25 15.49 -10.15
CA ALA A 196 20.76 14.31 -10.86
C ALA A 196 20.34 13.18 -9.90
N ASN A 197 21.10 12.94 -8.83
CA ASN A 197 20.75 11.99 -7.78
C ASN A 197 19.46 12.38 -7.05
N PHE A 198 19.28 13.66 -6.72
CA PHE A 198 18.09 14.15 -6.04
C PHE A 198 16.86 14.06 -6.95
N ASN A 199 17.01 14.39 -8.23
CA ASN A 199 15.96 14.17 -9.23
C ASN A 199 15.56 12.70 -9.34
N PHE A 200 16.52 11.76 -9.32
CA PHE A 200 16.18 10.34 -9.29
C PHE A 200 15.38 9.95 -8.04
N LEU A 201 15.81 10.43 -6.86
CA LEU A 201 15.12 10.20 -5.60
C LEU A 201 13.70 10.80 -5.56
N LEU A 202 13.53 12.02 -6.07
CA LEU A 202 12.24 12.70 -6.17
C LEU A 202 11.30 11.99 -7.15
N GLY A 203 11.83 11.48 -8.26
CA GLY A 203 11.06 10.63 -9.18
C GLY A 203 10.53 9.38 -8.47
N PHE A 204 11.35 8.75 -7.64
CA PHE A 204 10.95 7.57 -6.86
C PHE A 204 9.87 7.89 -5.82
N VAL A 205 10.01 9.01 -5.12
CA VAL A 205 8.98 9.52 -4.20
C VAL A 205 7.68 9.87 -4.95
N ALA A 206 7.77 10.47 -6.13
CA ALA A 206 6.60 10.83 -6.95
C ALA A 206 5.82 9.59 -7.43
N VAL A 207 6.51 8.51 -7.84
CA VAL A 207 5.86 7.22 -8.18
C VAL A 207 5.07 6.68 -7.00
N SER A 208 5.66 6.69 -5.81
CA SER A 208 5.04 6.20 -4.58
C SER A 208 3.80 7.01 -4.17
N ASN A 209 3.74 8.28 -4.59
CA ASN A 209 2.58 9.16 -4.40
C ASN A 209 1.63 9.18 -5.62
N HIS A 210 1.77 8.25 -6.58
CA HIS A 210 0.97 8.16 -7.81
C HIS A 210 1.05 9.39 -8.75
N GLN A 211 2.10 10.19 -8.64
CA GLN A 211 2.34 11.37 -9.47
C GLN A 211 3.23 11.00 -10.66
N LEU A 212 2.71 10.20 -11.59
CA LEU A 212 3.49 9.61 -12.68
C LEU A 212 4.11 10.66 -13.62
N ASP A 213 3.39 11.74 -13.94
CA ASP A 213 3.92 12.81 -14.80
C ASP A 213 5.08 13.55 -14.15
N SER A 214 4.95 13.88 -12.86
CA SER A 214 6.03 14.49 -12.08
C SER A 214 7.22 13.54 -11.98
N ALA A 215 6.99 12.24 -11.77
CA ALA A 215 8.04 11.24 -11.72
C ALA A 215 8.83 11.18 -13.03
N ILE A 216 8.14 11.14 -14.17
CA ILE A 216 8.77 11.12 -15.51
C ILE A 216 9.61 12.38 -15.70
N SER A 217 9.10 13.56 -15.34
CA SER A 217 9.86 14.82 -15.44
C SER A 217 11.14 14.77 -14.61
N TYR A 218 11.06 14.35 -13.34
CA TYR A 218 12.24 14.21 -12.49
C TYR A 218 13.24 13.18 -13.05
N TYR A 219 12.76 12.02 -13.52
CA TYR A 219 13.64 11.02 -14.12
C TYR A 219 14.30 11.50 -15.41
N GLN A 220 13.60 12.25 -16.26
CA GLN A 220 14.17 12.85 -17.47
C GLN A 220 15.26 13.88 -17.14
N GLN A 221 15.06 14.69 -16.10
CA GLN A 221 16.08 15.64 -15.62
C GLN A 221 17.31 14.93 -15.03
N SER A 222 17.12 13.79 -14.35
CA SER A 222 18.23 12.96 -13.88
C SER A 222 18.97 12.32 -15.06
N LEU A 223 18.22 11.76 -16.01
CA LEU A 223 18.74 11.05 -17.17
C LEU A 223 19.64 11.95 -18.04
N SER A 224 19.24 13.20 -18.28
CA SER A 224 20.00 14.11 -19.15
C SER A 224 21.44 14.30 -18.66
N TYR A 225 21.65 14.36 -17.34
CA TYR A 225 22.99 14.42 -16.75
C TYR A 225 23.77 13.09 -16.92
N TRP A 226 23.13 11.94 -16.66
CA TRP A 226 23.83 10.66 -16.80
C TRP A 226 24.16 10.29 -18.25
N GLN A 227 23.45 10.86 -19.22
CA GLN A 227 23.77 10.81 -20.63
C GLN A 227 25.03 11.63 -20.97
N THR A 228 25.20 12.83 -20.40
CA THR A 228 26.40 13.64 -20.66
C THR A 228 27.66 13.03 -20.05
N VAL A 229 27.54 12.40 -18.89
CA VAL A 229 28.64 11.70 -18.20
C VAL A 229 28.87 10.28 -18.76
N ASN A 230 28.01 9.81 -19.67
CA ASN A 230 28.05 8.47 -20.25
C ASN A 230 28.03 7.31 -19.22
N ASN A 231 27.30 7.47 -18.11
CA ASN A 231 27.12 6.40 -17.13
C ASN A 231 25.98 5.46 -17.54
N VAL A 232 26.31 4.44 -18.34
CA VAL A 232 25.34 3.51 -18.95
C VAL A 232 24.46 2.80 -17.91
N LYS A 233 25.04 2.37 -16.77
CA LYS A 233 24.30 1.65 -15.72
C LYS A 233 23.20 2.52 -15.09
N LEU A 234 23.51 3.78 -14.79
CA LEU A 234 22.52 4.72 -14.23
C LEU A 234 21.50 5.17 -15.28
N GLN A 235 21.93 5.43 -16.52
CA GLN A 235 21.00 5.70 -17.62
C GLN A 235 19.97 4.58 -17.75
N PHE A 236 20.42 3.33 -17.79
CA PHE A 236 19.56 2.15 -17.89
C PHE A 236 18.57 2.04 -16.72
N LYS A 237 19.05 2.23 -15.47
CA LYS A 237 18.19 2.19 -14.28
C LYS A 237 17.11 3.27 -14.35
N ILE A 238 17.47 4.50 -14.70
CA ILE A 238 16.52 5.62 -14.80
C ILE A 238 15.52 5.40 -15.94
N LEU A 239 15.98 4.96 -17.12
CA LEU A 239 15.10 4.60 -18.24
C LEU A 239 14.12 3.48 -17.88
N SER A 240 14.57 2.52 -17.07
CA SER A 240 13.71 1.47 -16.58
C SER A 240 12.57 2.04 -15.73
N HIS A 241 12.86 2.98 -14.83
CA HIS A 241 11.84 3.67 -14.05
C HIS A 241 10.89 4.52 -14.93
N ILE A 242 11.38 5.20 -15.96
CA ILE A 242 10.55 5.91 -16.95
C ILE A 242 9.61 4.93 -17.67
N THR A 243 10.14 3.78 -18.12
CA THR A 243 9.36 2.74 -18.80
C THR A 243 8.25 2.21 -17.92
N TYR A 244 8.53 1.96 -16.64
CA TYR A 244 7.50 1.58 -15.68
C TYR A 244 6.42 2.65 -15.52
N CYS A 245 6.79 3.94 -15.48
CA CYS A 245 5.83 5.04 -15.37
C CYS A 245 4.90 5.11 -16.61
N HIS A 246 5.46 5.07 -17.82
CA HIS A 246 4.67 5.04 -19.06
C HIS A 246 3.74 3.83 -19.11
N TYR A 247 4.24 2.66 -18.71
CA TYR A 247 3.44 1.44 -18.65
C TYR A 247 2.25 1.59 -17.69
N LYS A 248 2.46 2.19 -16.52
CA LYS A 248 1.40 2.46 -15.55
C LYS A 248 0.38 3.47 -16.07
N GLN A 249 0.81 4.54 -16.74
CA GLN A 249 -0.09 5.50 -17.37
C GLN A 249 -0.97 4.83 -18.42
N ALA A 250 -0.39 4.02 -19.32
CA ALA A 250 -1.15 3.29 -20.33
C ALA A 250 -2.15 2.29 -19.71
N LYS A 251 -1.77 1.59 -18.63
CA LYS A 251 -2.71 0.74 -17.86
C LYS A 251 -3.83 1.54 -17.17
N GLN A 252 -3.56 2.75 -16.69
CA GLN A 252 -4.58 3.60 -16.08
C GLN A 252 -5.58 4.08 -17.12
N LEU A 253 -5.12 4.51 -18.30
CA LEU A 253 -5.96 4.87 -19.43
C LEU A 253 -6.79 3.68 -19.92
N GLN A 254 -6.22 2.47 -19.94
CA GLN A 254 -6.95 1.24 -20.24
C GLN A 254 -8.16 1.05 -19.32
N LYS A 255 -7.98 1.24 -18.01
CA LYS A 255 -9.07 1.10 -17.03
C LYS A 255 -10.18 2.14 -17.23
N GLN A 256 -9.82 3.36 -17.62
CA GLN A 256 -10.77 4.44 -17.87
C GLN A 256 -11.56 4.24 -19.17
N ASN A 257 -10.91 3.72 -20.21
CA ASN A 257 -11.50 3.54 -21.54
C ASN A 257 -12.20 2.19 -21.75
N THR A 258 -12.08 1.25 -20.81
CA THR A 258 -12.86 0.00 -20.84
C THR A 258 -14.22 0.26 -20.18
N PRO A 259 -15.35 0.29 -20.90
CA PRO A 259 -16.65 0.40 -20.26
C PRO A 259 -16.83 -0.75 -19.27
N SER A 260 -17.44 -0.48 -18.12
CA SER A 260 -17.66 -1.39 -16.98
C SER A 260 -18.53 -2.63 -17.27
N VAL A 261 -18.73 -2.95 -18.56
CA VAL A 261 -19.40 -4.14 -19.07
C VAL A 261 -18.36 -4.99 -19.80
N LEU A 262 -17.66 -5.85 -19.06
CA LEU A 262 -16.94 -6.97 -19.69
C LEU A 262 -17.93 -7.83 -20.50
N PRO A 263 -17.52 -8.38 -21.66
CA PRO A 263 -18.43 -9.08 -22.55
C PRO A 263 -19.06 -10.28 -21.84
N SER A 264 -20.39 -10.33 -21.83
CA SER A 264 -21.10 -11.58 -21.54
C SER A 264 -20.67 -12.62 -22.59
N PRO A 265 -20.29 -13.85 -22.21
CA PRO A 265 -19.85 -14.89 -23.15
C PRO A 265 -20.98 -15.43 -24.06
N ALA A 266 -22.14 -14.77 -24.11
CA ALA A 266 -23.33 -15.23 -24.83
C ALA A 266 -23.61 -14.47 -26.15
N ARG A 267 -22.79 -13.50 -26.55
CA ARG A 267 -22.89 -12.87 -27.88
C ARG A 267 -21.53 -12.84 -28.54
N GLY A 268 -21.38 -13.61 -29.63
CA GLY A 268 -20.20 -13.66 -30.50
C GLY A 268 -20.02 -12.36 -31.29
N GLY A 269 -19.70 -11.26 -30.59
CA GLY A 269 -19.29 -9.99 -31.20
C GLY A 269 -17.77 -9.88 -31.20
N ALA A 270 -17.19 -9.61 -32.37
CA ALA A 270 -15.79 -9.28 -32.54
C ALA A 270 -15.38 -8.18 -31.54
N GLY A 271 -14.41 -8.48 -30.67
CA GLY A 271 -13.86 -7.51 -29.74
C GLY A 271 -13.11 -6.44 -30.52
N GLY A 272 -13.64 -5.22 -30.55
CA GLY A 272 -12.87 -4.06 -31.00
C GLY A 272 -11.68 -3.88 -30.07
N GLU A 273 -10.47 -4.09 -30.61
CA GLU A 273 -9.23 -3.68 -29.94
C GLU A 273 -9.31 -2.17 -29.71
N VAL A 274 -9.46 -1.76 -28.45
CA VAL A 274 -9.14 -0.38 -28.07
C VAL A 274 -7.66 -0.22 -28.41
N SER A 275 -7.35 0.60 -29.42
CA SER A 275 -6.01 0.99 -29.79
C SER A 275 -5.36 1.67 -28.58
N LEU A 276 -4.66 0.88 -27.78
CA LEU A 276 -3.89 1.35 -26.65
C LEU A 276 -2.66 2.08 -27.18
N ASP A 277 -2.50 3.34 -26.80
CA ASP A 277 -1.25 4.05 -27.08
C ASP A 277 -0.16 3.58 -26.10
N TRP A 278 0.47 2.45 -26.42
CA TRP A 278 1.67 1.97 -25.76
C TRP A 278 2.94 2.62 -26.30
N GLN A 279 2.84 3.62 -27.19
CA GLN A 279 3.99 4.14 -27.94
C GLN A 279 5.07 4.68 -27.01
N ALA A 280 4.69 5.39 -25.96
CA ALA A 280 5.64 5.89 -24.96
C ALA A 280 6.36 4.75 -24.20
N THR A 281 5.64 3.68 -23.86
CA THR A 281 6.22 2.51 -23.19
C THR A 281 7.16 1.76 -24.13
N ARG A 282 6.74 1.55 -25.39
CA ARG A 282 7.55 0.88 -26.41
C ARG A 282 8.82 1.66 -26.71
N LYS A 283 8.72 2.99 -26.85
CA LYS A 283 9.87 3.86 -27.10
C LYS A 283 10.89 3.78 -25.97
N SER A 284 10.45 3.93 -24.71
CA SER A 284 11.37 3.88 -23.57
C SER A 284 11.96 2.47 -23.36
N LEU A 285 11.17 1.42 -23.62
CA LEU A 285 11.63 0.04 -23.56
C LEU A 285 12.68 -0.26 -24.65
N GLN A 286 12.47 0.25 -25.87
CA GLN A 286 13.44 0.13 -26.95
C GLN A 286 14.76 0.81 -26.59
N GLN A 287 14.72 2.00 -26.00
CA GLN A 287 15.93 2.67 -25.52
C GLN A 287 16.66 1.86 -24.42
N CYS A 288 15.92 1.12 -23.57
CA CYS A 288 16.54 0.20 -22.61
C CYS A 288 17.27 -0.96 -23.31
N LEU A 289 16.69 -1.51 -24.39
CA LEU A 289 17.29 -2.58 -25.17
C LEU A 289 18.54 -2.11 -25.93
N GLU A 290 18.51 -0.90 -26.51
CA GLU A 290 19.68 -0.28 -27.16
C GLU A 290 20.83 -0.07 -26.16
N LEU A 291 20.52 0.39 -24.94
CA LEU A 291 21.52 0.49 -23.87
C LEU A 291 22.03 -0.88 -23.42
N LEU A 292 21.19 -1.91 -23.39
CA LEU A 292 21.61 -3.27 -23.05
C LEU A 292 22.61 -3.82 -24.06
N GLU A 293 22.37 -3.60 -25.36
CA GLU A 293 23.27 -4.01 -26.44
C GLU A 293 24.64 -3.34 -26.34
N THR A 294 24.67 -2.05 -26.01
CA THR A 294 25.93 -1.29 -25.84
C THR A 294 26.68 -1.60 -24.54
N ALA A 295 25.98 -2.03 -23.49
CA ALA A 295 26.58 -2.32 -22.18
C ALA A 295 27.23 -3.70 -22.07
N GLU A 296 26.89 -4.64 -22.97
CA GLU A 296 27.29 -6.06 -22.93
C GLU A 296 27.19 -6.69 -21.52
N SER A 297 26.17 -6.30 -20.74
CA SER A 297 26.05 -6.70 -19.32
C SER A 297 24.90 -7.70 -19.11
N PRO A 298 25.21 -8.99 -18.80
CA PRO A 298 24.19 -9.98 -18.48
C PRO A 298 23.30 -9.59 -17.30
N GLU A 299 23.86 -8.88 -16.30
CA GLU A 299 23.14 -8.38 -15.13
C GLU A 299 21.96 -7.47 -15.53
N LEU A 300 22.17 -6.55 -16.49
CA LEU A 300 21.11 -5.66 -16.96
C LEU A 300 20.01 -6.43 -17.71
N GLY A 301 20.38 -7.49 -18.43
CA GLY A 301 19.43 -8.40 -19.09
C GLY A 301 18.56 -9.14 -18.09
N THR A 302 19.16 -9.70 -17.03
CA THR A 302 18.42 -10.35 -15.94
C THR A 302 17.49 -9.37 -15.22
N TYR A 303 17.95 -8.14 -14.98
CA TYR A 303 17.10 -7.10 -14.39
C TYR A 303 15.86 -6.79 -15.24
N LEU A 304 16.00 -6.72 -16.57
CA LEU A 304 14.87 -6.47 -17.47
C LEU A 304 13.84 -7.60 -17.46
N ILE A 305 14.27 -8.87 -17.50
CA ILE A 305 13.32 -9.97 -17.47
C ILE A 305 12.61 -10.06 -16.12
N ASP A 306 13.35 -9.86 -15.02
CA ASP A 306 12.84 -9.96 -13.66
C ASP A 306 11.77 -8.92 -13.38
N ASN A 307 11.99 -7.68 -13.84
CA ASN A 307 11.10 -6.56 -13.56
C ASN A 307 10.06 -6.31 -14.67
N PHE A 308 10.43 -6.51 -15.94
CA PHE A 308 9.62 -6.11 -17.11
C PHE A 308 9.16 -7.26 -17.99
N GLY A 309 9.43 -8.54 -17.67
CA GLY A 309 8.88 -9.66 -18.42
C GLY A 309 7.35 -9.60 -18.58
N GLY A 310 6.64 -9.10 -17.56
CA GLY A 310 5.21 -8.80 -17.64
C GLY A 310 4.84 -7.67 -18.61
N ILE A 311 5.69 -6.65 -18.77
CA ILE A 311 5.51 -5.56 -19.75
C ILE A 311 5.69 -6.09 -21.17
N PHE A 312 6.76 -6.86 -21.43
CA PHE A 312 6.99 -7.48 -22.74
C PHE A 312 5.81 -8.36 -23.18
N ARG A 313 5.30 -9.20 -22.27
CA ARG A 313 4.11 -10.01 -22.49
C ARG A 313 2.89 -9.16 -22.85
N ASP A 314 2.62 -8.12 -22.06
CA ASP A 314 1.43 -7.28 -22.26
C ASP A 314 1.51 -6.46 -23.57
N LEU A 315 2.73 -6.12 -24.02
CA LEU A 315 3.01 -5.48 -25.31
C LEU A 315 3.06 -6.45 -26.49
N LYS A 316 3.03 -7.77 -26.23
CA LYS A 316 3.21 -8.87 -27.20
C LYS A 316 4.58 -8.85 -27.90
N GLU A 317 5.62 -8.38 -27.23
CA GLU A 317 7.00 -8.33 -27.73
C GLU A 317 7.70 -9.69 -27.56
N TRP A 318 7.13 -10.73 -28.19
CA TRP A 318 7.49 -12.13 -27.92
C TRP A 318 8.95 -12.48 -28.25
N ARG A 319 9.50 -11.93 -29.33
CA ARG A 319 10.89 -12.18 -29.74
C ARG A 319 11.89 -11.65 -28.71
N ASN A 320 11.65 -10.44 -28.21
CA ASN A 320 12.49 -9.83 -27.17
C ASN A 320 12.35 -10.58 -25.85
N LEU A 321 11.12 -10.98 -25.50
CA LEU A 321 10.86 -11.81 -24.32
C LEU A 321 11.60 -13.15 -24.38
N GLU A 322 11.55 -13.83 -25.52
CA GLU A 322 12.26 -15.10 -25.73
C GLU A 322 13.76 -14.96 -25.59
N THR A 323 14.34 -13.91 -26.20
CA THR A 323 15.78 -13.65 -26.16
C THR A 323 16.25 -13.38 -24.72
N LEU A 324 15.53 -12.51 -24.02
CA LEU A 324 15.84 -12.16 -22.63
C LEU A 324 15.67 -13.36 -21.70
N ALA A 325 14.59 -14.14 -21.84
CA ALA A 325 14.34 -15.31 -21.00
C ALA A 325 15.39 -16.41 -21.21
N ASN A 326 15.84 -16.66 -22.45
CA ASN A 326 16.91 -17.64 -22.71
C ASN A 326 18.26 -17.19 -22.12
N ASN A 327 18.59 -15.91 -22.25
CA ASN A 327 19.81 -15.34 -21.68
C ASN A 327 19.79 -15.42 -20.15
N ALA A 328 18.68 -14.99 -19.54
CA ALA A 328 18.51 -14.99 -18.09
C ALA A 328 18.46 -16.40 -17.50
N LEU A 329 17.85 -17.37 -18.19
CA LEU A 329 17.79 -18.76 -17.75
C LEU A 329 19.17 -19.33 -17.45
N SER A 330 20.15 -19.05 -18.32
CA SER A 330 21.52 -19.52 -18.14
C SER A 330 22.19 -18.90 -16.90
N VAL A 331 21.95 -17.60 -16.66
CA VAL A 331 22.48 -16.87 -15.50
C VAL A 331 21.83 -17.36 -14.21
N HIS A 332 20.49 -17.43 -14.16
CA HIS A 332 19.74 -17.86 -12.98
C HIS A 332 20.02 -19.33 -12.61
N GLN A 333 20.28 -20.19 -13.60
CA GLN A 333 20.74 -21.56 -13.35
C GLN A 333 22.13 -21.58 -12.69
N ALA A 334 23.07 -20.77 -13.18
CA ALA A 334 24.41 -20.67 -12.60
C ALA A 334 24.39 -20.11 -11.16
N GLU A 335 23.47 -19.19 -10.87
CA GLU A 335 23.22 -18.66 -9.52
C GLU A 335 22.49 -19.64 -8.59
N GLY A 336 21.93 -20.73 -9.13
CA GLY A 336 21.09 -21.66 -8.36
C GLY A 336 19.74 -21.07 -7.94
N ASN A 337 19.29 -19.97 -8.56
CA ASN A 337 18.05 -19.29 -8.21
C ASN A 337 16.82 -19.98 -8.83
N LYS A 338 16.37 -21.06 -8.17
CA LYS A 338 15.26 -21.91 -8.63
C LYS A 338 13.97 -21.15 -8.94
N ILE A 339 13.64 -20.11 -8.17
CA ILE A 339 12.41 -19.32 -8.40
C ILE A 339 12.49 -18.58 -9.73
N LYS A 340 13.63 -17.92 -10.00
CA LYS A 340 13.83 -17.19 -11.27
C LYS A 340 13.96 -18.15 -12.47
N VAL A 341 14.61 -19.30 -12.30
CA VAL A 341 14.64 -20.35 -13.34
C VAL A 341 13.22 -20.80 -13.71
N ALA A 342 12.32 -20.96 -12.73
CA ALA A 342 10.93 -21.30 -13.01
C ALA A 342 10.17 -20.14 -13.70
N GLN A 343 10.48 -18.88 -13.36
CA GLN A 343 9.96 -17.70 -14.06
C GLN A 343 10.37 -17.70 -15.53
N ASP A 344 11.65 -17.95 -15.83
CA ASP A 344 12.17 -17.96 -17.20
C ASP A 344 11.49 -19.04 -18.05
N TYR A 345 11.35 -20.26 -17.52
CA TYR A 345 10.56 -21.31 -18.17
C TYR A 345 9.10 -20.91 -18.35
N GLY A 346 8.52 -20.18 -17.39
CA GLY A 346 7.18 -19.61 -17.48
C GLY A 346 7.04 -18.65 -18.67
N TYR A 347 8.00 -17.73 -18.87
CA TYR A 347 8.00 -16.81 -20.01
C TYR A 347 8.21 -17.54 -21.34
N LEU A 348 9.14 -18.49 -21.40
CA LEU A 348 9.34 -19.31 -22.60
C LEU A 348 8.08 -20.11 -22.95
N ALA A 349 7.34 -20.60 -21.95
CA ALA A 349 6.05 -21.26 -22.18
C ALA A 349 5.00 -20.30 -22.77
N GLU A 350 4.95 -19.05 -22.31
CA GLU A 350 4.06 -18.03 -22.89
C GLU A 350 4.42 -17.70 -24.35
N VAL A 351 5.71 -17.59 -24.66
CA VAL A 351 6.20 -17.43 -26.05
C VAL A 351 5.76 -18.62 -26.91
N ALA A 352 5.97 -19.85 -26.43
CA ALA A 352 5.54 -21.05 -27.15
C ALA A 352 4.01 -21.10 -27.38
N LEU A 353 3.21 -20.63 -26.40
CA LEU A 353 1.76 -20.48 -26.57
C LEU A 353 1.41 -19.45 -27.66
N ALA A 354 2.10 -18.31 -27.70
CA ALA A 354 1.90 -17.29 -28.73
C ALA A 354 2.23 -17.82 -30.13
N ASP A 355 3.28 -18.63 -30.24
CA ASP A 355 3.72 -19.31 -31.47
C ASP A 355 2.86 -20.54 -31.83
N LYS A 356 1.87 -20.90 -31.00
CA LYS A 356 1.03 -22.11 -31.16
C LYS A 356 1.81 -23.42 -31.07
N LYS A 357 2.99 -23.41 -30.44
CA LYS A 357 3.82 -24.59 -30.12
C LYS A 357 3.33 -25.23 -28.82
N TRP A 358 2.16 -25.88 -28.88
CA TRP A 358 1.44 -26.35 -27.68
C TRP A 358 2.22 -27.40 -26.86
N LEU A 359 2.96 -28.28 -27.54
CA LEU A 359 3.76 -29.31 -26.87
C LEU A 359 4.96 -28.70 -26.14
N ASP A 360 5.63 -27.72 -26.75
CA ASP A 360 6.75 -27.01 -26.13
C ASP A 360 6.27 -26.22 -24.92
N ALA A 361 5.15 -25.49 -25.06
CA ALA A 361 4.52 -24.77 -23.96
C ALA A 361 4.17 -25.69 -22.77
N LYS A 362 3.65 -26.89 -23.07
CA LYS A 362 3.38 -27.92 -22.06
C LYS A 362 4.67 -28.31 -21.32
N GLN A 363 5.71 -28.72 -22.05
CA GLN A 363 6.97 -29.17 -21.46
C GLN A 363 7.65 -28.08 -20.62
N LEU A 364 7.67 -26.84 -21.12
CA LEU A 364 8.25 -25.70 -20.41
C LEU A 364 7.48 -25.39 -19.11
N SER A 365 6.14 -25.45 -19.16
CA SER A 365 5.31 -25.26 -17.97
C SER A 365 5.51 -26.38 -16.93
N GLU A 366 5.63 -27.63 -17.38
CA GLU A 366 5.93 -28.78 -16.51
C GLU A 366 7.30 -28.66 -15.85
N LYS A 367 8.33 -28.18 -16.57
CA LYS A 367 9.65 -27.88 -16.00
C LYS A 367 9.55 -26.83 -14.89
N ALA A 368 8.87 -25.72 -15.14
CA ALA A 368 8.66 -24.67 -14.14
C ALA A 368 7.96 -25.21 -12.88
N LEU A 369 6.89 -25.99 -13.04
CA LEU A 369 6.15 -26.59 -11.92
C LEU A 369 6.96 -27.63 -11.15
N THR A 370 7.80 -28.40 -11.82
CA THR A 370 8.70 -29.37 -11.18
C THR A 370 9.70 -28.66 -10.28
N ILE A 371 10.27 -27.55 -10.75
CA ILE A 371 11.20 -26.74 -9.95
C ILE A 371 10.49 -26.14 -8.74
N LEU A 372 9.32 -25.52 -8.95
CA LEU A 372 8.54 -24.87 -7.88
C LEU A 372 8.04 -25.86 -6.82
N SER A 373 7.70 -27.08 -7.20
CA SER A 373 7.31 -28.14 -6.26
C SER A 373 8.48 -28.74 -5.49
N SER A 374 9.71 -28.57 -5.97
CA SER A 374 10.94 -28.99 -5.28
C SER A 374 11.50 -27.97 -4.28
N LEU A 375 10.85 -26.80 -4.14
CA LEU A 375 11.27 -25.76 -3.20
C LEU A 375 10.95 -26.18 -1.76
N PRO A 376 11.80 -25.80 -0.77
CA PRO A 376 11.47 -25.94 0.63
C PRO A 376 10.19 -25.18 0.99
N ASN A 377 9.42 -25.64 1.98
CA ASN A 377 8.13 -25.04 2.38
C ASN A 377 8.21 -23.51 2.62
N GLN A 378 9.29 -23.04 3.26
CA GLN A 378 9.52 -21.62 3.52
C GLN A 378 9.66 -20.78 2.24
N GLU A 379 10.10 -21.38 1.14
CA GLU A 379 10.24 -20.73 -0.17
C GLU A 379 9.04 -20.94 -1.08
N SER A 380 8.39 -22.11 -1.02
CA SER A 380 7.20 -22.41 -1.80
C SER A 380 6.02 -21.51 -1.44
N ASP A 381 5.92 -21.12 -0.18
CA ASP A 381 4.80 -20.33 0.35
C ASP A 381 4.99 -18.82 0.17
N LYS A 382 6.15 -18.40 -0.35
CA LYS A 382 6.39 -16.98 -0.68
C LYS A 382 5.40 -16.54 -1.78
N PRO A 383 4.81 -15.33 -1.71
CA PRO A 383 3.85 -14.83 -2.70
C PRO A 383 4.35 -14.90 -4.14
N ILE A 384 5.66 -14.70 -4.35
CA ILE A 384 6.30 -14.75 -5.67
C ILE A 384 6.36 -16.17 -6.25
N SER A 385 6.67 -17.16 -5.42
CA SER A 385 6.69 -18.57 -5.81
C SER A 385 5.28 -19.06 -6.16
N LEU A 386 4.29 -18.68 -5.34
CA LEU A 386 2.88 -18.97 -5.60
C LEU A 386 2.39 -18.31 -6.88
N TYR A 387 2.83 -17.08 -7.17
CA TYR A 387 2.51 -16.40 -8.43
C TYR A 387 3.05 -17.16 -9.65
N TYR A 388 4.34 -17.53 -9.66
CA TYR A 388 4.91 -18.29 -10.79
C TYR A 388 4.31 -19.69 -10.91
N ARG A 389 3.90 -20.31 -9.80
CA ARG A 389 3.16 -21.59 -9.82
C ARG A 389 1.80 -21.42 -10.49
N SER A 390 1.02 -20.42 -10.09
CA SER A 390 -0.27 -20.10 -10.71
C SER A 390 -0.13 -19.73 -12.19
N SER A 391 0.93 -19.00 -12.56
CA SER A 391 1.27 -18.67 -13.95
C SER A 391 1.58 -19.91 -14.78
N SER A 392 2.41 -20.81 -14.25
CA SER A 392 2.78 -22.05 -14.94
C SER A 392 1.58 -22.99 -15.09
N LEU A 393 0.69 -23.07 -14.08
CA LEU A 393 -0.56 -23.82 -14.18
C LEU A 393 -1.52 -23.25 -15.24
N LEU A 394 -1.61 -21.93 -15.36
CA LEU A 394 -2.39 -21.27 -16.40
C LEU A 394 -1.83 -21.59 -17.80
N ASN A 395 -0.52 -21.51 -17.99
CA ASN A 395 0.14 -21.83 -19.25
C ASN A 395 -0.05 -23.30 -19.62
N LEU A 396 0.15 -24.21 -18.65
CA LEU A 396 -0.07 -25.64 -18.82
C LEU A 396 -1.53 -25.96 -19.19
N SER A 397 -2.49 -25.31 -18.53
CA SER A 397 -3.91 -25.45 -18.87
C SER A 397 -4.21 -25.00 -20.30
N GLN A 398 -3.64 -23.87 -20.74
CA GLN A 398 -3.80 -23.39 -22.11
C GLN A 398 -3.19 -24.35 -23.13
N ALA A 399 -2.01 -24.92 -22.85
CA ALA A 399 -1.42 -25.96 -23.68
C ALA A 399 -2.33 -27.19 -23.77
N HIS A 400 -2.77 -27.74 -22.63
CA HIS A 400 -3.69 -28.88 -22.57
C HIS A 400 -4.99 -28.65 -23.33
N ARG A 401 -5.59 -27.46 -23.20
CA ARG A 401 -6.82 -27.09 -23.91
C ARG A 401 -6.62 -27.14 -25.42
N ASN A 402 -5.49 -26.66 -25.93
CA ASN A 402 -5.19 -26.64 -27.37
C ASN A 402 -4.79 -28.01 -27.94
N ILE A 403 -4.44 -28.98 -27.10
CA ILE A 403 -4.25 -30.40 -27.47
C ILE A 403 -5.45 -31.28 -27.09
N ASN A 404 -6.63 -30.67 -26.87
CA ASN A 404 -7.89 -31.34 -26.55
C ASN A 404 -7.92 -32.14 -25.24
N GLN A 405 -6.99 -31.89 -24.31
CA GLN A 405 -6.94 -32.50 -22.98
C GLN A 405 -7.70 -31.66 -21.95
N TYR A 406 -9.01 -31.51 -22.16
CA TYR A 406 -9.83 -30.55 -21.39
C TYR A 406 -9.89 -30.85 -19.89
N GLN A 407 -9.94 -32.11 -19.47
CA GLN A 407 -9.96 -32.44 -18.04
C GLN A 407 -8.65 -32.05 -17.35
N ALA A 408 -7.50 -32.30 -17.98
CA ALA A 408 -6.21 -31.85 -17.47
C ALA A 408 -6.14 -30.32 -17.40
N ALA A 409 -6.68 -29.62 -18.40
CA ALA A 409 -6.77 -28.17 -18.39
C ALA A 409 -7.66 -27.62 -17.25
N ILE A 410 -8.78 -28.28 -16.94
CA ILE A 410 -9.65 -27.93 -15.79
C ILE A 410 -8.89 -28.17 -14.48
N ASN A 411 -8.29 -29.35 -14.28
CA ASN A 411 -7.59 -29.68 -13.04
C ASN A 411 -6.45 -28.69 -12.72
N ASN A 412 -5.70 -28.28 -13.73
CA ASN A 412 -4.65 -27.26 -13.57
C ASN A 412 -5.20 -25.89 -13.15
N LEU A 413 -6.32 -25.46 -13.76
CA LEU A 413 -6.98 -24.22 -13.39
C LEU A 413 -7.63 -24.28 -12.02
N GLU A 414 -8.13 -25.44 -11.60
CA GLU A 414 -8.66 -25.66 -10.26
C GLU A 414 -7.54 -25.59 -9.21
N THR A 415 -6.40 -26.20 -9.49
CA THR A 415 -5.20 -26.07 -8.65
C THR A 415 -4.77 -24.60 -8.54
N ALA A 416 -4.81 -23.84 -9.64
CA ALA A 416 -4.49 -22.42 -9.63
C ALA A 416 -5.56 -21.58 -8.90
N ARG A 417 -6.83 -22.01 -8.91
CA ARG A 417 -7.92 -21.40 -8.15
C ARG A 417 -7.67 -21.51 -6.65
N GLU A 418 -7.24 -22.67 -6.18
CA GLU A 418 -6.96 -22.94 -4.76
C GLU A 418 -5.82 -22.09 -4.19
N ILE A 419 -4.83 -21.72 -5.03
CA ILE A 419 -3.75 -20.79 -4.63
C ILE A 419 -4.30 -19.39 -4.33
N GLY A 420 -5.35 -18.95 -5.03
CA GLY A 420 -6.00 -17.67 -4.79
C GLY A 420 -5.22 -16.46 -5.33
N VAL A 421 -5.48 -15.29 -4.74
CA VAL A 421 -4.82 -14.03 -5.14
C VAL A 421 -3.42 -13.95 -4.52
N THR A 422 -2.39 -13.98 -5.37
CA THR A 422 -0.99 -13.88 -4.97
C THR A 422 -0.45 -12.47 -5.20
N GLY A 423 0.30 -11.92 -4.23
CA GLY A 423 1.02 -10.65 -4.41
C GLY A 423 0.13 -9.48 -4.82
N ASN A 424 -1.11 -9.43 -4.31
CA ASN A 424 -2.10 -8.38 -4.64
C ASN A 424 -2.48 -8.27 -6.14
N ASN A 425 -2.20 -9.31 -6.94
CA ASN A 425 -2.51 -9.31 -8.38
C ASN A 425 -3.88 -9.93 -8.69
N ALA A 426 -4.96 -9.23 -8.31
CA ALA A 426 -6.33 -9.71 -8.53
C ALA A 426 -6.68 -9.87 -10.02
N HIS A 427 -6.12 -9.06 -10.91
CA HIS A 427 -6.35 -9.16 -12.35
C HIS A 427 -5.88 -10.50 -12.91
N PHE A 428 -4.73 -10.98 -12.45
CA PHE A 428 -4.19 -12.27 -12.84
C PHE A 428 -5.07 -13.42 -12.33
N TYR A 429 -5.52 -13.37 -11.07
CA TYR A 429 -6.45 -14.36 -10.54
C TYR A 429 -7.80 -14.37 -11.28
N ILE A 430 -8.33 -13.19 -11.64
CA ILE A 430 -9.53 -13.06 -12.48
C ILE A 430 -9.31 -13.70 -13.86
N LYS A 431 -8.10 -13.61 -14.44
CA LYS A 431 -7.75 -14.31 -15.69
C LYS A 431 -7.85 -15.82 -15.53
N ILE A 432 -7.40 -16.39 -14.41
CA ILE A 432 -7.55 -17.83 -14.10
C ILE A 432 -9.03 -18.20 -14.03
N LEU A 433 -9.83 -17.48 -13.24
CA LEU A 433 -11.26 -17.73 -13.09
C LEU A 433 -12.01 -17.63 -14.43
N ASN A 434 -11.65 -16.67 -15.28
CA ASN A 434 -12.22 -16.53 -16.62
C ASN A 434 -11.94 -17.75 -17.51
N ASN A 435 -10.71 -18.25 -17.49
CA ASN A 435 -10.33 -19.44 -18.26
C ASN A 435 -11.07 -20.68 -17.73
N LEU A 436 -11.15 -20.85 -16.41
CA LEU A 436 -11.86 -21.96 -15.77
C LEU A 436 -13.36 -21.92 -16.10
N GLN A 437 -13.99 -20.76 -15.93
CA GLN A 437 -15.39 -20.55 -16.25
C GLN A 437 -15.71 -20.91 -17.71
N SER A 438 -14.89 -20.42 -18.64
CA SER A 438 -15.07 -20.65 -20.09
C SER A 438 -14.95 -22.13 -20.43
N LEU A 439 -13.98 -22.83 -19.82
CA LEU A 439 -13.74 -24.23 -20.05
C LEU A 439 -14.83 -25.13 -19.47
N LEU A 440 -15.27 -24.86 -18.23
CA LEU A 440 -16.41 -25.55 -17.61
C LEU A 440 -17.70 -25.38 -18.42
N PHE A 441 -17.94 -24.15 -18.91
CA PHE A 441 -19.10 -23.86 -19.76
C PHE A 441 -19.04 -24.64 -21.09
N GLN A 442 -17.87 -24.73 -21.74
CA GLN A 442 -17.66 -25.54 -22.94
C GLN A 442 -17.92 -27.03 -22.69
N GLN A 443 -17.55 -27.53 -21.50
CA GLN A 443 -17.82 -28.90 -21.05
C GLN A 443 -19.26 -29.11 -20.53
N LYS A 444 -20.16 -28.13 -20.71
CA LYS A 444 -21.57 -28.17 -20.26
C LYS A 444 -21.74 -28.30 -18.73
N GLN A 445 -20.71 -27.98 -17.95
CA GLN A 445 -20.76 -27.97 -16.49
C GLN A 445 -21.27 -26.61 -15.99
N TYR A 446 -22.54 -26.30 -16.30
CA TYR A 446 -23.10 -24.97 -16.14
C TYR A 446 -23.19 -24.48 -14.70
N LEU A 447 -23.49 -25.38 -13.75
CA LEU A 447 -23.58 -25.02 -12.33
C LEU A 447 -22.22 -24.57 -11.80
N GLN A 448 -21.17 -25.36 -12.03
CA GLN A 448 -19.81 -25.01 -11.63
C GLN A 448 -19.33 -23.74 -12.32
N ALA A 449 -19.60 -23.58 -13.63
CA ALA A 449 -19.28 -22.35 -14.36
C ALA A 449 -20.01 -21.12 -13.78
N PHE A 450 -21.23 -21.30 -13.26
CA PHE A 450 -21.98 -20.24 -12.58
C PHE A 450 -21.34 -19.87 -11.22
N ASP A 451 -20.91 -20.86 -10.45
CA ASP A 451 -20.24 -20.63 -9.16
C ASP A 451 -18.91 -19.87 -9.34
N ILE A 452 -18.10 -20.28 -10.33
CA ILE A 452 -16.87 -19.55 -10.70
C ILE A 452 -17.17 -18.09 -11.10
N LYS A 453 -18.27 -17.86 -11.81
CA LYS A 453 -18.70 -16.51 -12.19
C LYS A 453 -19.05 -15.67 -10.96
N LEU A 454 -19.72 -16.26 -9.96
CA LEU A 454 -20.04 -15.57 -8.71
C LEU A 454 -18.76 -15.25 -7.91
N GLN A 455 -17.85 -16.21 -7.79
CA GLN A 455 -16.56 -16.00 -7.13
C GLN A 455 -15.77 -14.88 -7.82
N ARG A 456 -15.68 -14.89 -9.15
CA ARG A 456 -15.00 -13.84 -9.92
C ARG A 456 -15.58 -12.46 -9.62
N ARG A 457 -16.90 -12.32 -9.61
CA ARG A 457 -17.56 -11.05 -9.30
C ARG A 457 -17.30 -10.57 -7.87
N SER A 458 -17.21 -11.49 -6.91
CA SER A 458 -16.83 -11.14 -5.53
C SER A 458 -15.40 -10.59 -5.48
N ILE A 459 -14.45 -11.22 -6.17
CA ILE A 459 -13.07 -10.71 -6.25
C ILE A 459 -13.02 -9.38 -7.01
N GLU A 460 -13.72 -9.26 -8.14
CA GLU A 460 -13.81 -8.00 -8.89
C GLU A 460 -14.29 -6.85 -7.98
N GLN A 461 -15.28 -7.08 -7.10
CA GLN A 461 -15.76 -6.06 -6.17
C GLN A 461 -14.78 -5.79 -5.03
N GLN A 462 -14.24 -6.83 -4.39
CA GLN A 462 -13.28 -6.66 -3.29
C GLN A 462 -12.06 -5.82 -3.72
N TYR A 463 -11.66 -5.90 -4.99
CA TYR A 463 -10.52 -5.14 -5.53
C TYR A 463 -10.92 -3.89 -6.34
N GLY A 464 -12.17 -3.42 -6.22
CA GLY A 464 -12.64 -2.18 -6.84
C GLY A 464 -12.72 -2.20 -8.38
N LEU A 465 -12.75 -3.38 -8.99
CA LEU A 465 -12.87 -3.58 -10.44
C LEU A 465 -14.33 -3.65 -10.91
N ARG A 466 -15.29 -3.74 -9.97
CA ARG A 466 -16.71 -3.82 -10.25
C ARG A 466 -17.53 -3.18 -9.13
N ALA A 467 -18.36 -2.21 -9.49
CA ALA A 467 -19.25 -1.51 -8.55
C ALA A 467 -20.51 -2.32 -8.15
N PHE A 468 -20.95 -3.31 -8.94
CA PHE A 468 -22.19 -4.05 -8.67
C PHE A 468 -22.06 -5.56 -8.91
N ILE A 469 -22.29 -6.35 -7.85
CA ILE A 469 -22.12 -7.82 -7.85
C ILE A 469 -23.37 -8.56 -8.39
N GLY A 470 -24.56 -7.94 -8.32
CA GLY A 470 -25.85 -8.62 -8.55
C GLY A 470 -26.37 -9.23 -7.24
N ALA A 471 -26.91 -10.46 -7.28
CA ALA A 471 -27.42 -11.17 -6.10
C ALA A 471 -26.34 -11.64 -5.09
N GLY A 472 -25.08 -11.23 -5.29
CA GLY A 472 -23.97 -11.50 -4.37
C GLY A 472 -23.87 -10.46 -3.25
N TRP A 473 -23.09 -10.79 -2.22
CA TRP A 473 -22.94 -9.98 -1.01
C TRP A 473 -21.81 -8.97 -1.20
N LEU A 474 -22.03 -7.71 -0.83
CA LEU A 474 -20.97 -6.71 -0.79
C LEU A 474 -20.02 -7.04 0.37
N ASN A 475 -18.74 -7.23 0.07
CA ASN A 475 -17.68 -7.45 1.05
C ASN A 475 -16.82 -6.19 1.18
N THR A 476 -15.97 -6.13 2.20
CA THR A 476 -15.01 -5.03 2.39
C THR A 476 -14.11 -4.88 1.17
N ILE A 477 -13.86 -3.63 0.76
CA ILE A 477 -12.90 -3.35 -0.30
C ILE A 477 -11.52 -3.62 0.29
N LYS A 478 -10.82 -4.59 -0.28
CA LYS A 478 -9.38 -4.80 -0.13
C LYS A 478 -8.70 -3.87 -1.12
N LEU A 479 -8.47 -2.62 -0.70
CA LEU A 479 -7.67 -1.69 -1.49
C LEU A 479 -6.23 -2.20 -1.50
N ALA A 480 -5.91 -2.94 -2.56
CA ALA A 480 -4.58 -3.45 -2.81
C ALA A 480 -3.81 -2.41 -3.63
N PHE A 481 -2.94 -1.68 -2.95
CA PHE A 481 -1.88 -0.95 -3.62
C PHE A 481 -0.98 -2.00 -4.30
N LEU A 482 -0.76 -1.83 -5.60
CA LEU A 482 0.18 -2.62 -6.38
C LEU A 482 1.50 -1.85 -6.47
N ASP A 483 2.43 -2.13 -5.56
CA ASP A 483 3.84 -1.81 -5.79
C ASP A 483 4.65 -3.08 -5.94
N SER A 484 5.09 -3.33 -7.18
CA SER A 484 6.17 -4.28 -7.49
C SER A 484 7.54 -3.79 -7.00
N LEU A 485 7.58 -2.90 -5.99
CA LEU A 485 8.80 -2.50 -5.29
C LEU A 485 8.65 -2.43 -3.78
N GLN A 486 7.45 -2.42 -3.18
CA GLN A 486 7.27 -2.47 -1.72
C GLN A 486 5.96 -3.14 -1.34
N ALA A 487 6.04 -4.01 -0.33
CA ALA A 487 4.89 -4.68 0.27
C ALA A 487 3.91 -3.63 0.81
N THR A 488 2.67 -3.65 0.32
CA THR A 488 1.64 -2.70 0.74
C THR A 488 0.53 -3.40 1.51
N TYR A 489 0.18 -2.77 2.63
CA TYR A 489 -0.88 -3.15 3.55
C TYR A 489 -2.25 -3.06 2.86
N VAL A 490 -3.07 -4.09 3.05
CA VAL A 490 -4.50 -4.07 2.71
C VAL A 490 -5.22 -3.34 3.83
N GLN A 491 -5.64 -2.10 3.61
CA GLN A 491 -6.61 -1.45 4.50
C GLN A 491 -8.02 -1.83 4.06
N GLU A 492 -8.81 -2.39 4.98
CA GLU A 492 -10.26 -2.53 4.79
C GLU A 492 -10.89 -1.14 4.84
N ASN A 493 -11.41 -0.64 3.72
CA ASN A 493 -12.15 0.62 3.65
C ASN A 493 -13.66 0.39 3.66
N LEU A 494 -14.42 1.41 4.10
CA LEU A 494 -15.86 1.48 3.87
C LEU A 494 -16.11 1.29 2.36
N ALA A 495 -17.03 0.39 1.99
CA ALA A 495 -17.28 0.13 0.59
C ALA A 495 -17.86 1.39 -0.09
N LEU A 496 -17.25 1.87 -1.18
CA LEU A 496 -17.66 3.06 -1.92
C LEU A 496 -19.12 2.98 -2.39
N GLU A 497 -19.63 1.76 -2.56
CA GLU A 497 -21.00 1.43 -2.90
C GLU A 497 -22.02 1.83 -1.82
N ILE A 498 -21.61 1.93 -0.54
CA ILE A 498 -22.46 2.44 0.54
C ILE A 498 -22.72 3.94 0.34
N ALA A 499 -21.67 4.69 -0.03
CA ALA A 499 -21.81 6.10 -0.39
C ALA A 499 -22.60 6.27 -1.69
N ALA A 500 -22.28 5.50 -2.73
CA ALA A 500 -22.95 5.57 -4.03
C ALA A 500 -24.43 5.15 -3.99
N SER A 501 -24.83 4.27 -3.07
CA SER A 501 -26.23 3.87 -2.87
C SER A 501 -27.03 4.83 -1.99
N GLY A 502 -26.44 5.94 -1.54
CA GLY A 502 -27.06 6.89 -0.61
C GLY A 502 -27.21 6.37 0.83
N ARG A 503 -26.66 5.18 1.12
CA ARG A 503 -26.74 4.53 2.44
C ARG A 503 -25.72 5.02 3.44
N GLN A 504 -24.87 5.95 3.04
CA GLN A 504 -23.94 6.63 3.94
C GLN A 504 -24.67 7.27 5.12
N LEU A 505 -25.77 7.96 4.86
CA LEU A 505 -26.60 8.58 5.89
C LEU A 505 -27.22 7.55 6.84
N ASP A 506 -27.56 6.36 6.33
CA ASP A 506 -28.08 5.27 7.16
C ASP A 506 -26.98 4.74 8.08
N VAL A 507 -25.75 4.58 7.58
CA VAL A 507 -24.59 4.19 8.41
C VAL A 507 -24.29 5.25 9.47
N GLU A 508 -24.28 6.52 9.10
CA GLU A 508 -24.04 7.64 10.04
C GLU A 508 -25.10 7.69 11.14
N ARG A 509 -26.39 7.59 10.78
CA ARG A 509 -27.49 7.51 11.75
C ARG A 509 -27.39 6.29 12.66
N LEU A 510 -26.94 5.15 12.13
CA LEU A 510 -26.74 3.95 12.94
C LEU A 510 -25.60 4.16 13.94
N ILE A 511 -24.49 4.76 13.53
CA ILE A 511 -23.38 5.10 14.42
C ILE A 511 -23.82 6.09 15.49
N GLU A 512 -24.57 7.14 15.13
CA GLU A 512 -25.15 8.09 16.09
C GLU A 512 -26.05 7.40 17.13
N ARG A 513 -26.90 6.46 16.69
CA ARG A 513 -27.77 5.70 17.59
C ARG A 513 -26.97 4.80 18.52
N ILE A 514 -25.95 4.10 18.01
CA ILE A 514 -25.05 3.27 18.82
C ILE A 514 -24.30 4.14 19.83
N ALA A 515 -23.94 5.37 19.47
CA ALA A 515 -23.23 6.29 20.33
C ALA A 515 -24.04 6.79 21.53
N ARG A 516 -25.37 6.66 21.50
CA ARG A 516 -26.21 7.13 22.59
C ARG A 516 -26.59 5.99 23.54
N PRO A 517 -26.48 6.20 24.86
CA PRO A 517 -26.72 5.15 25.85
C PRO A 517 -28.20 4.73 25.96
N ASP A 518 -29.14 5.51 25.40
CA ASP A 518 -30.58 5.23 25.42
C ASP A 518 -31.02 4.19 24.38
N TYR A 519 -30.22 3.89 23.35
CA TYR A 519 -30.49 2.81 22.39
C TYR A 519 -29.76 1.52 22.79
N LYS A 520 -30.49 0.54 23.35
CA LYS A 520 -29.94 -0.78 23.72
C LYS A 520 -30.07 -1.85 22.64
N LEU A 521 -30.98 -1.67 21.69
CA LEU A 521 -31.23 -2.61 20.60
C LEU A 521 -31.61 -1.85 19.34
N ILE A 522 -31.00 -2.19 18.22
CA ILE A 522 -31.31 -1.62 16.90
C ILE A 522 -31.72 -2.74 15.95
N ALA A 523 -32.97 -2.70 15.48
CA ALA A 523 -33.50 -3.65 14.51
C ALA A 523 -33.48 -3.06 13.09
N ILE A 524 -32.83 -3.76 12.14
CA ILE A 524 -32.80 -3.40 10.72
C ILE A 524 -33.71 -4.36 9.95
N TYR A 525 -34.84 -3.88 9.44
CA TYR A 525 -35.85 -4.70 8.76
C TYR A 525 -36.14 -4.22 7.33
N GLY A 526 -36.71 -5.10 6.49
CA GLY A 526 -37.06 -4.81 5.09
C GLY A 526 -37.12 -6.05 4.20
N GLN A 527 -37.61 -5.92 2.96
CA GLN A 527 -37.77 -7.03 2.00
C GLN A 527 -36.42 -7.73 1.66
N SER A 528 -36.47 -8.95 1.13
CA SER A 528 -35.25 -9.66 0.70
C SER A 528 -34.57 -8.91 -0.45
N GLY A 529 -33.23 -8.94 -0.52
CA GLY A 529 -32.46 -8.29 -1.58
C GLY A 529 -32.28 -6.76 -1.44
N VAL A 530 -32.96 -6.09 -0.49
CA VAL A 530 -32.82 -4.64 -0.26
C VAL A 530 -31.48 -4.23 0.40
N GLY A 531 -30.44 -5.06 0.37
CA GLY A 531 -29.10 -4.68 0.85
C GLY A 531 -28.92 -4.55 2.36
N LYS A 532 -29.76 -5.17 3.21
CA LYS A 532 -29.60 -5.15 4.68
C LYS A 532 -28.24 -5.70 5.12
N SER A 533 -27.88 -6.89 4.64
CA SER A 533 -26.58 -7.50 4.93
C SER A 533 -25.43 -6.66 4.43
N SER A 534 -25.58 -5.99 3.28
CA SER A 534 -24.57 -5.07 2.75
C SER A 534 -24.40 -3.84 3.62
N LEU A 535 -25.50 -3.24 4.09
CA LEU A 535 -25.46 -2.09 5.01
C LEU A 535 -24.69 -2.44 6.29
N VAL A 536 -24.86 -3.65 6.82
CA VAL A 536 -24.14 -4.11 8.02
C VAL A 536 -22.68 -4.45 7.72
N ASN A 537 -22.41 -5.37 6.80
CA ASN A 537 -21.06 -5.93 6.58
C ASN A 537 -20.12 -4.99 5.81
N ALA A 538 -20.64 -4.23 4.86
CA ALA A 538 -19.84 -3.33 4.01
C ALA A 538 -19.91 -1.86 4.45
N GLY A 539 -20.88 -1.52 5.30
CA GLY A 539 -21.11 -0.16 5.83
C GLY A 539 -20.78 -0.03 7.32
N LEU A 540 -21.70 -0.49 8.16
CA LEU A 540 -21.66 -0.28 9.61
C LEU A 540 -20.43 -0.89 10.29
N VAL A 541 -20.13 -2.15 10.02
CA VAL A 541 -19.02 -2.88 10.67
C VAL A 541 -17.66 -2.24 10.35
N PRO A 542 -17.31 -1.94 9.08
CA PRO A 542 -16.10 -1.20 8.75
C PRO A 542 -16.04 0.19 9.40
N ALA A 543 -17.16 0.90 9.47
CA ALA A 543 -17.20 2.22 10.09
C ALA A 543 -16.93 2.15 11.60
N LEU A 544 -17.50 1.16 12.30
CA LEU A 544 -17.21 0.90 13.72
C LEU A 544 -15.78 0.40 13.95
N LYS A 545 -15.19 -0.35 13.00
CA LYS A 545 -13.76 -0.72 13.01
C LYS A 545 -12.82 0.48 12.80
N LYS A 546 -13.29 1.67 12.43
CA LYS A 546 -12.44 2.83 12.14
C LYS A 546 -12.68 4.01 13.07
N LYS A 547 -13.93 4.21 13.48
CA LYS A 547 -14.36 5.36 14.26
C LYS A 547 -14.58 4.93 15.72
N ALA A 548 -13.94 5.63 16.65
CA ALA A 548 -14.26 5.56 18.07
C ALA A 548 -15.61 6.24 18.34
N ILE A 549 -16.30 5.82 19.40
CA ILE A 549 -17.58 6.40 19.83
C ILE A 549 -17.35 7.13 21.14
N GLY A 550 -17.43 8.47 21.11
CA GLY A 550 -16.99 9.30 22.23
C GLY A 550 -15.54 9.00 22.58
N ILE A 551 -15.23 8.80 23.86
CA ILE A 551 -13.89 8.46 24.35
C ILE A 551 -13.56 6.95 24.27
N GLN A 552 -14.46 6.11 23.77
CA GLN A 552 -14.31 4.65 23.78
C GLN A 552 -14.03 4.07 22.40
N ASP A 553 -13.12 3.09 22.38
CA ASP A 553 -12.84 2.27 21.22
C ASP A 553 -13.88 1.15 21.03
N ASN A 554 -14.13 0.78 19.76
CA ASN A 554 -15.18 -0.19 19.40
C ASN A 554 -14.60 -1.53 18.90
N LEU A 555 -15.18 -2.65 19.37
CA LEU A 555 -14.96 -4.01 18.88
C LEU A 555 -16.24 -4.57 18.22
N PRO A 556 -16.44 -4.40 16.91
CA PRO A 556 -17.62 -4.92 16.22
C PRO A 556 -17.50 -6.43 15.97
N VAL A 557 -18.50 -7.20 16.40
CA VAL A 557 -18.58 -8.66 16.21
C VAL A 557 -19.82 -9.02 15.39
N VAL A 558 -19.65 -9.77 14.30
CA VAL A 558 -20.75 -10.13 13.37
C VAL A 558 -21.06 -11.61 13.46
N MET A 559 -22.23 -11.95 14.03
CA MET A 559 -22.71 -13.32 14.15
C MET A 559 -23.82 -13.62 13.14
N ARG A 560 -23.71 -14.76 12.44
CA ARG A 560 -24.68 -15.20 11.41
C ARG A 560 -25.40 -16.51 11.76
N VAL A 561 -24.79 -17.33 12.61
CA VAL A 561 -25.32 -18.64 13.01
C VAL A 561 -25.80 -18.53 14.45
N TYR A 562 -27.09 -18.83 14.66
CA TYR A 562 -27.74 -18.65 15.97
C TYR A 562 -28.00 -19.97 16.70
N THR A 563 -27.78 -21.11 16.04
CA THR A 563 -28.09 -22.45 16.56
C THR A 563 -27.26 -22.81 17.80
N ASN A 564 -26.06 -22.25 17.95
CA ASN A 564 -25.24 -22.34 19.17
C ASN A 564 -24.53 -20.99 19.42
N TRP A 565 -25.34 -19.95 19.64
CA TRP A 565 -24.88 -18.57 19.61
C TRP A 565 -23.81 -18.24 20.67
N ALA A 566 -23.81 -18.90 21.84
CA ALA A 566 -22.85 -18.61 22.90
C ALA A 566 -21.43 -19.07 22.53
N GLU A 567 -21.30 -20.30 22.01
CA GLU A 567 -20.01 -20.84 21.55
C GLU A 567 -19.50 -20.10 20.30
N GLU A 568 -20.40 -19.83 19.35
CA GLU A 568 -20.07 -19.09 18.14
C GLU A 568 -19.68 -17.64 18.44
N LEU A 569 -20.37 -16.97 19.35
CA LEU A 569 -19.99 -15.63 19.81
C LEU A 569 -18.63 -15.64 20.50
N GLY A 570 -18.36 -16.63 21.35
CA GLY A 570 -17.05 -16.80 21.98
C GLY A 570 -15.94 -16.95 20.95
N ARG A 571 -16.13 -17.80 19.94
CA ARG A 571 -15.20 -17.98 18.82
C ARG A 571 -14.97 -16.67 18.04
N LEU A 572 -16.04 -15.96 17.70
CA LEU A 572 -15.98 -14.70 16.95
C LEU A 572 -15.36 -13.55 17.76
N MET A 573 -15.57 -13.50 19.08
CA MET A 573 -14.91 -12.53 19.95
C MET A 573 -13.41 -12.78 20.02
N VAL A 574 -12.97 -14.04 20.12
CA VAL A 574 -11.54 -14.40 20.08
C VAL A 574 -10.93 -14.02 18.74
N GLU A 575 -11.64 -14.26 17.63
CA GLU A 575 -11.20 -13.87 16.29
C GLU A 575 -11.08 -12.34 16.17
N ALA A 576 -12.10 -11.58 16.59
CA ALA A 576 -12.09 -10.12 16.56
C ALA A 576 -11.03 -9.49 17.50
N LEU A 577 -10.80 -10.10 18.67
CA LEU A 577 -9.73 -9.69 19.59
C LEU A 577 -8.35 -10.08 19.06
N GLY A 578 -8.22 -11.21 18.36
CA GLY A 578 -7.00 -11.63 17.67
C GLY A 578 -6.61 -10.69 16.54
N GLU A 579 -7.60 -10.23 15.75
CA GLU A 579 -7.42 -9.17 14.75
C GLU A 579 -6.96 -7.84 15.40
N ARG A 580 -7.37 -7.58 16.65
CA ARG A 580 -6.95 -6.39 17.44
C ARG A 580 -5.58 -6.57 18.11
N GLY A 581 -5.21 -7.80 18.48
CA GLY A 581 -4.03 -8.16 19.29
C GLY A 581 -2.83 -8.70 18.52
N GLY A 582 -2.78 -8.52 17.20
CA GLY A 582 -1.65 -8.91 16.35
C GLY A 582 -0.31 -8.20 16.65
N SER A 583 -0.27 -7.29 17.63
CA SER A 583 0.95 -6.73 18.18
C SER A 583 0.80 -6.53 19.69
N VAL A 584 1.77 -7.04 20.46
CA VAL A 584 1.98 -6.96 21.92
C VAL A 584 1.55 -8.21 22.71
N GLY A 585 2.55 -8.77 23.39
CA GLY A 585 2.52 -10.05 24.09
C GLY A 585 1.67 -10.07 25.36
N ARG A 586 1.39 -11.30 25.79
CA ARG A 586 0.62 -11.66 26.98
C ARG A 586 1.09 -10.89 28.22
N GLY A 587 0.19 -10.11 28.81
CA GLY A 587 0.35 -9.59 30.17
C GLY A 587 -0.22 -8.19 30.36
N GLY A 588 -1.53 -8.05 30.38
CA GLY A 588 -2.21 -6.79 30.70
C GLY A 588 -3.61 -7.06 31.23
N VAL A 589 -3.93 -6.51 32.39
CA VAL A 589 -5.12 -6.78 33.21
C VAL A 589 -6.40 -6.40 32.47
N TRP A 590 -7.39 -7.29 32.55
CA TRP A 590 -8.72 -7.17 31.94
C TRP A 590 -9.49 -6.00 32.58
N GLY A 591 -9.55 -4.87 31.87
CA GLY A 591 -10.53 -3.82 32.16
C GLY A 591 -11.95 -4.34 31.98
N VAL A 592 -12.87 -3.90 32.83
CA VAL A 592 -14.28 -4.27 32.79
C VAL A 592 -14.91 -3.72 31.50
N TRP A 593 -15.20 -4.61 30.55
CA TRP A 593 -15.92 -4.27 29.32
C TRP A 593 -17.42 -4.30 29.60
N GLY A 594 -18.08 -3.16 29.44
CA GLY A 594 -19.54 -3.12 29.41
C GLY A 594 -20.03 -3.77 28.12
N VAL A 595 -20.85 -4.81 28.25
CA VAL A 595 -21.64 -5.36 27.14
C VAL A 595 -22.82 -4.40 26.93
N VAL A 596 -22.92 -3.77 25.75
CA VAL A 596 -24.07 -2.96 25.33
C VAL A 596 -24.89 -3.73 24.32
#